data_AF-A0A1U7VX97-F1
#
_entry.id   AF-A0A1U7VX97-F1
#
_cell.length_a   1.000
_cell.length_b   1.000
_cell.length_c   1.000
_cell.angle_alpha   90.00
_cell.angle_beta   90.00
_cell.angle_gamma   90.00
#
_symmetry.space_group_name_H-M   'P 1'
#
loop_
_entity.id
_entity.type
_entity.pdbx_description
1 polymer ?
#
loop_
_entity_poly.entity_id
_entity_poly.type
_entity_poly.pdbx_seq_one_letter_code
_entity_poly.pdbx_strand_id
1 'polypeptide(L)'
;MGACAKETTKAIIEVLGGDYFEILIDESKDVSHKEQMTLILRYVNKSGMVIKRFLDIVHVIDTSFSSLQKAIYSLLLDHSLRKSKICGQGYDGANNMQGKINGLKSLILQDTPSAYCIHCFAHQLQLTLVTLSKNHSDVDNFFYVVTNILNTIGSSVKRMDSLRQQQEDKLEELLKFGVYTGQALQKKDQDIVNAMGMLDLAKKRLQMMRETEWDSLLDEVCSFCSKHDILILKMDKDYTLGKSKRKSLNPVDSFANFDKDRIMKLTEYYPSEFGDNKLRELGFQINSFIVYAQKCDSRFLNLKGIKDFARVMIEAKLDLTWPLI
;
A
#
# COMPACT_ATOMS: atom_id res chain seq x y z
N MET A 1 -12.46 -8.20 23.65
CA MET A 1 -10.99 -7.99 23.73
C MET A 1 -10.47 -8.35 25.12
N GLY A 2 -9.51 -9.26 25.23
CA GLY A 2 -8.92 -9.67 26.52
C GLY A 2 -8.07 -8.56 27.16
N ALA A 3 -7.81 -8.65 28.48
CA ALA A 3 -7.05 -7.65 29.23
C ALA A 3 -5.67 -7.35 28.62
N CYS A 4 -4.96 -8.38 28.12
CA CYS A 4 -3.68 -8.22 27.44
C CYS A 4 -3.75 -7.35 26.17
N ALA A 5 -4.81 -7.50 25.37
CA ALA A 5 -5.02 -6.69 24.18
C ALA A 5 -5.23 -5.21 24.54
N LYS A 6 -6.04 -4.94 25.58
CA LYS A 6 -6.28 -3.57 26.06
C LYS A 6 -4.98 -2.89 26.53
N GLU A 7 -4.18 -3.59 27.34
CA GLU A 7 -2.89 -3.06 27.82
C GLU A 7 -1.89 -2.85 26.68
N THR A 8 -1.85 -3.76 25.71
CA THR A 8 -1.00 -3.62 24.51
C THR A 8 -1.38 -2.39 23.70
N THR A 9 -2.68 -2.20 23.44
CA THR A 9 -3.18 -1.03 22.72
C THR A 9 -2.90 0.26 23.48
N LYS A 10 -3.07 0.26 24.81
CA LYS A 10 -2.72 1.40 25.66
C LYS A 10 -1.23 1.76 25.54
N ALA A 11 -0.34 0.78 25.61
CA ALA A 11 1.10 1.01 25.44
C ALA A 11 1.43 1.56 24.04
N ILE A 12 0.75 1.10 22.98
CA ILE A 12 0.90 1.63 21.62
C ILE A 12 0.51 3.13 21.58
N ILE A 13 -0.61 3.50 22.20
CA ILE A 13 -1.12 4.88 22.24
C ILE A 13 -0.19 5.79 23.06
N GLU A 14 0.33 5.30 24.19
CA GLU A 14 1.29 6.04 25.02
C GLU A 14 2.59 6.32 24.24
N VAL A 15 3.09 5.36 23.47
CA VAL A 15 4.28 5.53 22.63
C VAL A 15 4.02 6.52 21.48
N LEU A 16 2.83 6.48 20.88
CA LEU A 16 2.42 7.46 19.86
C LEU A 16 2.36 8.89 20.44
N GLY A 17 1.97 9.04 21.70
CA GLY A 17 2.06 10.31 22.42
C GLY A 17 1.23 11.46 21.83
N GLY A 18 0.17 11.14 21.07
CA GLY A 18 -0.69 12.12 20.39
C GLY A 18 -0.07 12.78 19.15
N ASP A 19 1.04 12.22 18.64
CA ASP A 19 1.66 12.65 17.38
C ASP A 19 0.83 12.20 16.15
N TYR A 20 1.27 12.59 14.97
CA TYR A 20 0.64 12.23 13.71
C TYR A 20 0.80 10.75 13.38
N PHE A 21 -0.21 10.18 12.73
CA PHE A 21 -0.21 8.78 12.32
C PHE A 21 -0.90 8.59 10.97
N GLU A 22 -0.51 7.54 10.27
CA GLU A 22 -1.19 7.01 9.10
C GLU A 22 -2.07 5.82 9.53
N ILE A 23 -3.22 5.69 8.87
CA ILE A 23 -4.10 4.52 9.01
C ILE A 23 -3.95 3.63 7.79
N LEU A 24 -3.70 2.34 8.02
CA LEU A 24 -3.72 1.31 7.00
C LEU A 24 -4.95 0.44 7.27
N ILE A 25 -5.82 0.30 6.27
CA ILE A 25 -7.08 -0.42 6.42
C ILE A 25 -7.16 -1.52 5.37
N ASP A 26 -7.60 -2.68 5.82
CA ASP A 26 -7.82 -3.86 5.00
C ASP A 26 -9.20 -4.45 5.31
N GLU A 27 -9.89 -4.89 4.27
CA GLU A 27 -11.24 -5.44 4.33
C GLU A 27 -11.23 -6.90 3.95
N SER A 28 -11.95 -7.73 4.71
CA SER A 28 -12.05 -9.15 4.43
C SER A 28 -13.38 -9.72 4.91
N LYS A 29 -13.71 -10.94 4.44
CA LYS A 29 -14.85 -11.72 4.95
C LYS A 29 -14.36 -12.83 5.85
N ASP A 30 -15.00 -12.99 6.99
CA ASP A 30 -14.77 -14.15 7.85
C ASP A 30 -15.47 -15.42 7.33
N VAL A 31 -15.24 -16.55 8.01
CA VAL A 31 -15.81 -17.86 7.66
C VAL A 31 -17.34 -17.92 7.76
N SER A 32 -17.96 -16.96 8.44
CA SER A 32 -19.41 -16.79 8.51
C SER A 32 -19.94 -15.80 7.46
N HIS A 33 -19.11 -15.43 6.48
CA HIS A 33 -19.39 -14.46 5.42
C HIS A 33 -19.70 -13.05 5.92
N LYS A 34 -19.23 -12.69 7.12
CA LYS A 34 -19.39 -11.34 7.66
C LYS A 34 -18.20 -10.47 7.28
N GLU A 35 -18.48 -9.22 6.90
CA GLU A 35 -17.46 -8.24 6.56
C GLU A 35 -16.70 -7.80 7.82
N GLN A 36 -15.38 -7.69 7.71
CA GLN A 36 -14.46 -7.30 8.76
C GLN A 36 -13.50 -6.25 8.22
N MET A 37 -13.17 -5.28 9.07
CA MET A 37 -12.23 -4.21 8.77
C MET A 37 -11.08 -4.26 9.78
N THR A 38 -9.85 -4.43 9.30
CA THR A 38 -8.66 -4.33 10.13
C THR A 38 -8.11 -2.90 10.07
N LEU A 39 -7.71 -2.35 11.21
CA LEU A 39 -7.03 -1.05 11.28
C LEU A 39 -5.63 -1.21 11.89
N ILE A 40 -4.63 -0.75 11.14
CA ILE A 40 -3.23 -0.69 11.57
C ILE A 40 -2.79 0.77 11.61
N LEU A 41 -2.14 1.17 12.70
CA LEU A 41 -1.49 2.47 12.84
C LEU A 41 -0.06 2.39 12.34
N ARG A 42 0.34 3.35 11.51
CA ARG A 42 1.73 3.58 11.11
C ARG A 42 2.16 4.97 11.56
N TYR A 43 3.19 5.06 12.39
CA TYR A 43 3.66 6.33 12.95
C TYR A 43 5.18 6.35 13.10
N VAL A 44 5.73 7.52 13.38
CA VAL A 44 7.16 7.68 13.68
C VAL A 44 7.30 7.84 15.19
N ASN A 45 8.10 7.00 15.83
CA ASN A 45 8.33 7.11 17.27
C ASN A 45 9.35 8.23 17.60
N LYS A 46 9.59 8.46 18.89
CA LYS A 46 10.54 9.48 19.36
C LYS A 46 11.99 9.27 18.89
N SER A 47 12.37 8.06 18.48
CA SER A 47 13.69 7.76 17.91
C SER A 47 13.74 7.91 16.38
N GLY A 48 12.67 8.40 15.75
CA GLY A 48 12.59 8.59 14.30
C GLY A 48 12.36 7.31 13.51
N MET A 49 12.00 6.20 14.16
CA MET A 49 11.73 4.92 13.53
C MET A 49 10.27 4.83 13.08
N VAL A 50 10.05 4.30 11.88
CA VAL A 50 8.71 3.98 11.39
C VAL A 50 8.21 2.72 12.09
N ILE A 51 7.13 2.84 12.81
CA ILE A 51 6.49 1.78 13.58
C ILE A 51 5.13 1.48 12.95
N LYS A 52 4.81 0.19 12.80
CA LYS A 52 3.48 -0.30 12.45
C LYS A 52 2.93 -1.11 13.62
N ARG A 53 1.70 -0.82 14.03
CA ARG A 53 1.02 -1.53 15.13
C ARG A 53 -0.43 -1.78 14.76
N PHE A 54 -0.84 -3.03 14.85
CA PHE A 54 -2.24 -3.42 14.78
C PHE A 54 -3.01 -2.72 15.90
N LEU A 55 -4.14 -2.11 15.55
CA LEU A 55 -5.04 -1.50 16.53
C LEU A 55 -6.16 -2.46 16.86
N ASP A 56 -6.96 -2.82 15.85
CA ASP A 56 -8.10 -3.73 16.05
C ASP A 56 -8.64 -4.31 14.73
N ILE A 57 -9.51 -5.33 14.88
CA ILE A 57 -10.38 -5.86 13.85
C ILE A 57 -11.83 -5.58 14.23
N VAL A 58 -12.55 -4.91 13.34
CA VAL A 58 -13.91 -4.43 13.59
C VAL A 58 -14.86 -5.12 12.62
N HIS A 59 -15.92 -5.70 13.17
CA HIS A 59 -17.02 -6.17 12.35
C HIS A 59 -17.79 -4.98 11.78
N VAL A 60 -17.94 -4.94 10.47
CA VAL A 60 -18.71 -3.90 9.76
C VAL A 60 -19.94 -4.52 9.12
N ILE A 61 -21.04 -3.77 9.08
CA ILE A 61 -22.31 -4.23 8.50
C ILE A 61 -22.18 -4.42 6.99
N ASP A 62 -21.43 -3.53 6.35
CA ASP A 62 -21.08 -3.57 4.94
C ASP A 62 -19.75 -2.83 4.69
N THR A 63 -19.22 -3.00 3.48
CA THR A 63 -18.00 -2.37 2.97
C THR A 63 -18.28 -1.07 2.24
N SER A 64 -19.42 -0.42 2.52
CA SER A 64 -19.66 0.92 1.99
C SER A 64 -18.71 1.90 2.66
N PHE A 65 -18.24 2.87 1.89
CA PHE A 65 -17.34 3.92 2.36
C PHE A 65 -17.85 4.65 3.61
N SER A 66 -19.18 4.78 3.74
CA SER A 66 -19.83 5.45 4.87
C SER A 66 -19.80 4.61 6.15
N SER A 67 -20.02 3.29 6.03
CA SER A 67 -19.93 2.35 7.15
C SER A 67 -18.48 2.23 7.64
N LEU A 68 -17.53 2.13 6.71
CA LEU A 68 -16.11 2.08 7.01
C LEU A 68 -15.65 3.36 7.72
N GLN A 69 -16.01 4.55 7.21
CA GLN A 69 -15.64 5.81 7.87
C GLN A 69 -16.16 5.88 9.32
N LYS A 70 -17.43 5.50 9.53
CA LYS A 70 -18.02 5.49 10.88
C LYS A 70 -17.28 4.51 11.80
N ALA A 71 -16.97 3.31 11.31
CA ALA A 71 -16.23 2.30 12.07
C ALA A 71 -14.84 2.81 12.45
N ILE A 72 -14.11 3.42 11.51
CA ILE A 72 -12.78 4.00 11.74
C ILE A 72 -12.86 5.09 12.81
N TYR A 73 -13.77 6.05 12.66
CA TYR A 73 -13.86 7.16 13.61
C TYR A 73 -14.32 6.72 14.99
N SER A 74 -15.24 5.76 15.07
CA SER A 74 -15.63 5.16 16.35
C SER A 74 -14.42 4.50 17.02
N LEU A 75 -13.66 3.67 16.28
CA LEU A 75 -12.49 2.99 16.82
C LEU A 75 -11.40 3.97 17.27
N LEU A 76 -11.15 5.04 16.50
CA LEU A 76 -10.21 6.08 16.91
C LEU A 76 -10.68 6.81 18.18
N LEU A 77 -11.96 7.13 18.28
CA LEU A 77 -12.54 7.77 19.47
C LEU A 77 -12.44 6.88 20.71
N ASP A 78 -12.71 5.58 20.58
CA ASP A 78 -12.61 4.59 21.66
C ASP A 78 -11.18 4.52 22.25
N HIS A 79 -10.18 4.81 21.40
CA HIS A 79 -8.77 4.87 21.77
C HIS A 79 -8.25 6.28 22.01
N SER A 80 -9.13 7.29 22.11
CA SER A 80 -8.78 8.70 22.32
C SER A 80 -7.82 9.28 21.26
N LEU A 81 -7.82 8.70 20.06
CA LEU A 81 -7.05 9.16 18.91
C LEU A 81 -7.85 10.20 18.13
N ARG A 82 -7.22 11.34 17.88
CA ARG A 82 -7.86 12.45 17.16
C ARG A 82 -7.75 12.23 15.66
N LYS A 83 -8.89 12.24 14.96
CA LYS A 83 -8.90 12.17 13.49
C LYS A 83 -8.06 13.26 12.80
N SER A 84 -7.96 14.46 13.41
CA SER A 84 -7.11 15.55 12.91
C SER A 84 -5.61 15.28 12.94
N LYS A 85 -5.18 14.18 13.58
CA LYS A 85 -3.79 13.70 13.58
C LYS A 85 -3.51 12.66 12.50
N ILE A 86 -4.50 12.31 11.68
CA ILE A 86 -4.29 11.46 10.51
C ILE A 86 -3.46 12.23 9.48
N CYS A 87 -2.25 11.77 9.18
CA CYS A 87 -1.40 12.35 8.13
C CYS A 87 -1.29 11.46 6.89
N GLY A 88 -1.84 10.24 6.94
CA GLY A 88 -1.84 9.33 5.82
C GLY A 88 -2.95 8.30 5.90
N GLN A 89 -3.31 7.76 4.74
CA GLN A 89 -4.33 6.73 4.57
C GLN A 89 -3.85 5.72 3.51
N GLY A 90 -3.91 4.43 3.82
CA GLY A 90 -3.49 3.35 2.92
C GLY A 90 -4.55 2.25 2.81
N TYR A 91 -5.07 2.05 1.60
CA TYR A 91 -6.19 1.15 1.30
C TYR A 91 -5.97 0.35 0.02
N ASP A 92 -6.79 -0.69 -0.18
CA ASP A 92 -6.91 -1.33 -1.48
C ASP A 92 -7.57 -0.42 -2.54
N GLY A 93 -7.58 -0.88 -3.78
CA GLY A 93 -8.10 -0.11 -4.93
C GLY A 93 -9.59 -0.14 -5.10
N ALA A 94 -10.35 -0.70 -4.14
CA ALA A 94 -11.77 -0.86 -4.32
C ALA A 94 -12.46 0.50 -4.55
N ASN A 95 -13.51 0.50 -5.39
CA ASN A 95 -14.25 1.72 -5.73
C ASN A 95 -14.76 2.46 -4.48
N ASN A 96 -15.14 1.72 -3.44
CA ASN A 96 -15.59 2.26 -2.16
C ASN A 96 -14.45 2.98 -1.40
N MET A 97 -13.20 2.58 -1.62
CA MET A 97 -12.04 3.19 -0.96
C MET A 97 -11.53 4.42 -1.70
N GLN A 98 -11.60 4.45 -3.04
CA GLN A 98 -10.91 5.46 -3.86
C GLN A 98 -11.80 6.41 -4.66
N GLY A 99 -13.13 6.24 -4.59
CA GLY A 99 -14.08 7.09 -5.30
C GLY A 99 -13.82 8.59 -5.10
N LYS A 100 -13.67 9.35 -6.20
CA LYS A 100 -13.39 10.80 -6.18
C LYS A 100 -14.44 11.62 -5.42
N ILE A 101 -15.71 11.20 -5.48
CA ILE A 101 -16.85 11.95 -4.92
C ILE A 101 -17.39 11.26 -3.66
N ASN A 102 -17.44 9.93 -3.67
CA ASN A 102 -18.06 9.09 -2.63
C ASN A 102 -17.15 7.93 -2.20
N GLY A 103 -15.84 8.17 -2.10
CA GLY A 103 -14.87 7.17 -1.60
C GLY A 103 -14.42 7.51 -0.19
N LEU A 104 -14.00 6.50 0.57
CA LEU A 104 -13.45 6.66 1.91
C LEU A 104 -12.30 7.68 1.92
N LYS A 105 -11.43 7.62 0.90
CA LYS A 105 -10.36 8.60 0.64
C LYS A 105 -10.86 10.05 0.69
N SER A 106 -11.91 10.36 -0.07
CA SER A 106 -12.42 11.72 -0.20
C SER A 106 -13.04 12.21 1.11
N LEU A 107 -13.73 11.34 1.85
CA LEU A 107 -14.34 11.68 3.12
C LEU A 107 -13.31 11.99 4.22
N ILE A 108 -12.25 11.20 4.30
CA ILE A 108 -11.17 11.45 5.26
C ILE A 108 -10.38 12.72 4.87
N LEU A 109 -10.20 12.99 3.57
CA LEU A 109 -9.59 14.24 3.09
C LEU A 109 -10.43 15.48 3.39
N GLN A 110 -11.77 15.38 3.37
CA GLN A 110 -12.65 16.49 3.75
C GLN A 110 -12.45 16.89 5.21
N ASP A 111 -12.30 15.91 6.10
CA ASP A 111 -12.06 16.15 7.52
C ASP A 111 -10.60 16.49 7.84
N THR A 112 -9.66 15.90 7.10
CA THR A 112 -8.22 16.00 7.33
C THR A 112 -7.49 16.19 5.99
N PRO A 113 -7.41 17.43 5.47
CA PRO A 113 -6.84 17.70 4.14
C PRO A 113 -5.38 17.27 3.98
N SER A 114 -4.64 17.15 5.09
CA SER A 114 -3.24 16.69 5.12
C SER A 114 -3.07 15.16 5.05
N ALA A 115 -4.16 14.38 5.04
CA ALA A 115 -4.11 12.92 5.07
C ALA A 115 -3.84 12.31 3.69
N TYR A 116 -2.56 12.18 3.33
CA TYR A 116 -2.15 11.68 2.01
C TYR A 116 -2.58 10.22 1.79
N CYS A 117 -3.18 9.93 0.63
CA CYS A 117 -3.65 8.59 0.30
C CYS A 117 -2.66 7.82 -0.57
N ILE A 118 -2.22 6.67 -0.07
CA ILE A 118 -1.38 5.72 -0.81
C ILE A 118 -2.25 4.54 -1.24
N HIS A 119 -2.24 4.26 -2.54
CA HIS A 119 -2.88 3.07 -3.10
C HIS A 119 -2.05 1.83 -2.76
N CYS A 120 -2.70 0.73 -2.37
CA CYS A 120 -2.04 -0.57 -2.25
C CYS A 120 -1.40 -1.01 -3.58
N PHE A 121 -0.06 -1.05 -3.62
CA PHE A 121 0.69 -1.45 -4.82
C PHE A 121 0.44 -2.90 -5.23
N ALA A 122 0.24 -3.80 -4.26
CA ALA A 122 -0.05 -5.21 -4.55
C ALA A 122 -1.35 -5.36 -5.36
N HIS A 123 -2.38 -4.57 -5.02
CA HIS A 123 -3.63 -4.55 -5.76
C HIS A 123 -3.46 -3.99 -7.17
N GLN A 124 -2.69 -2.90 -7.34
CA GLN A 124 -2.40 -2.33 -8.67
C GLN A 124 -1.66 -3.32 -9.58
N LEU A 125 -0.66 -4.00 -9.04
CA LEU A 125 0.07 -5.04 -9.77
C LEU A 125 -0.86 -6.20 -10.15
N GLN A 126 -1.70 -6.65 -9.22
CA GLN A 126 -2.66 -7.72 -9.48
C GLN A 126 -3.67 -7.34 -10.58
N LEU A 127 -4.23 -6.13 -10.55
CA LEU A 127 -5.15 -5.66 -11.59
C LEU A 127 -4.47 -5.62 -12.97
N THR A 128 -3.22 -5.19 -13.02
CA THR A 128 -2.43 -5.15 -14.25
C THR A 128 -2.19 -6.56 -14.79
N LEU A 129 -1.76 -7.48 -13.94
CA LEU A 129 -1.54 -8.89 -14.30
C LEU A 129 -2.83 -9.56 -14.78
N VAL A 130 -3.96 -9.36 -14.11
CA VAL A 130 -5.26 -9.91 -14.53
C VAL A 130 -5.66 -9.37 -15.89
N THR A 131 -5.47 -8.07 -16.14
CA THR A 131 -5.83 -7.43 -17.41
C THR A 131 -5.03 -8.00 -18.57
N LEU A 132 -3.72 -8.21 -18.37
CA LEU A 132 -2.84 -8.77 -19.40
C LEU A 132 -3.08 -10.26 -19.62
N SER A 133 -3.31 -10.99 -18.53
CA SER A 133 -3.67 -12.42 -18.59
C SER A 133 -4.93 -12.64 -19.45
N LYS A 134 -5.92 -11.77 -19.34
CA LYS A 134 -7.14 -11.81 -20.18
C LYS A 134 -6.89 -11.47 -21.65
N ASN A 135 -5.83 -10.73 -21.95
CA ASN A 135 -5.45 -10.43 -23.33
C ASN A 135 -4.68 -11.59 -23.99
N HIS A 136 -4.16 -12.54 -23.20
CA HIS A 136 -3.51 -13.73 -23.72
C HIS A 136 -4.52 -14.88 -23.83
N SER A 137 -4.92 -15.23 -25.05
CA SER A 137 -6.00 -16.19 -25.34
C SER A 137 -5.89 -17.52 -24.59
N ASP A 138 -4.70 -18.14 -24.49
CA ASP A 138 -4.53 -19.39 -23.75
C ASP A 138 -4.76 -19.25 -22.24
N VAL A 139 -4.36 -18.11 -21.66
CA VAL A 139 -4.47 -17.84 -20.23
C VAL A 139 -5.91 -17.47 -19.90
N ASP A 140 -6.56 -16.69 -20.75
CA ASP A 140 -7.99 -16.38 -20.64
C ASP A 140 -8.85 -17.66 -20.74
N ASN A 141 -8.59 -18.51 -21.74
CA ASN A 141 -9.28 -19.80 -21.89
C ASN A 141 -9.03 -20.73 -20.69
N PHE A 142 -7.80 -20.73 -20.16
CA PHE A 142 -7.48 -21.47 -18.95
C PHE A 142 -8.35 -21.02 -17.76
N PHE A 143 -8.40 -19.72 -17.46
CA PHE A 143 -9.23 -19.19 -16.37
C PHE A 143 -10.72 -19.39 -16.63
N TYR A 144 -11.18 -19.28 -17.88
CA TYR A 144 -12.56 -19.58 -18.27
C TYR A 144 -12.96 -21.02 -17.91
N VAL A 145 -12.14 -22.01 -18.28
CA VAL A 145 -12.38 -23.42 -17.94
C VAL A 145 -12.41 -23.64 -16.43
N VAL A 146 -11.45 -23.08 -15.70
CA VAL A 146 -11.41 -23.18 -14.23
C VAL A 146 -12.66 -22.56 -13.59
N THR A 147 -13.07 -21.38 -14.03
CA THR A 147 -14.29 -20.72 -13.54
C THR A 147 -15.53 -21.58 -13.82
N ASN A 148 -15.64 -22.21 -14.98
CA ASN A 148 -16.77 -23.11 -15.29
C ASN A 148 -16.81 -24.34 -14.39
N ILE A 149 -15.65 -24.96 -14.11
CA ILE A 149 -15.56 -26.06 -13.13
C ILE A 149 -16.02 -25.59 -11.76
N LEU A 150 -15.49 -24.45 -11.28
CA LEU A 150 -15.82 -23.91 -9.96
C LEU A 150 -17.31 -23.54 -9.85
N ASN A 151 -17.91 -22.97 -10.88
CA ASN A 151 -19.35 -22.68 -10.91
C ASN A 151 -20.20 -23.96 -10.93
N THR A 152 -19.74 -24.99 -11.65
CA THR A 152 -20.41 -26.29 -11.69
C THR A 152 -20.36 -26.96 -10.30
N ILE A 153 -19.23 -26.90 -9.61
CA ILE A 153 -19.11 -27.41 -8.25
C ILE A 153 -19.92 -26.55 -7.27
N GLY A 154 -19.75 -25.23 -7.32
CA GLY A 154 -20.38 -24.23 -6.45
C GLY A 154 -21.90 -24.20 -6.50
N SER A 155 -22.49 -24.48 -7.67
CA SER A 155 -23.95 -24.54 -7.87
C SER A 155 -24.63 -25.72 -7.17
N SER A 156 -23.87 -26.66 -6.59
CA SER A 156 -24.43 -27.74 -5.78
C SER A 156 -23.77 -27.81 -4.43
N VAL A 157 -24.58 -27.59 -3.38
CA VAL A 157 -24.18 -27.76 -1.99
C VAL A 157 -23.57 -29.16 -1.77
N LYS A 158 -24.15 -30.22 -2.37
CA LYS A 158 -23.58 -31.58 -2.29
C LYS A 158 -22.21 -31.70 -2.95
N ARG A 159 -21.95 -31.01 -4.08
CA ARG A 159 -20.63 -31.03 -4.75
C ARG A 159 -19.62 -30.17 -4.01
N MET A 160 -20.04 -29.03 -3.45
CA MET A 160 -19.19 -28.21 -2.58
C MET A 160 -18.82 -28.95 -1.30
N ASP A 161 -19.78 -29.56 -0.61
CA ASP A 161 -19.52 -30.34 0.60
C ASP A 161 -18.64 -31.54 0.27
N SER A 162 -18.90 -32.23 -0.86
CA SER A 162 -18.02 -33.31 -1.32
C SER A 162 -16.61 -32.83 -1.67
N LEU A 163 -16.44 -31.62 -2.22
CA LEU A 163 -15.13 -31.04 -2.53
C LEU A 163 -14.41 -30.63 -1.24
N ARG A 164 -15.12 -30.01 -0.28
CA ARG A 164 -14.59 -29.64 1.04
C ARG A 164 -14.17 -30.87 1.83
N GLN A 165 -15.04 -31.89 1.87
CA GLN A 165 -14.73 -33.19 2.46
C GLN A 165 -13.50 -33.80 1.78
N GLN A 166 -13.42 -33.80 0.44
CA GLN A 166 -12.21 -34.29 -0.25
C GLN A 166 -10.96 -33.44 -0.02
N GLN A 167 -11.09 -32.13 0.23
CA GLN A 167 -9.97 -31.24 0.57
C GLN A 167 -9.50 -31.45 2.01
N GLU A 168 -10.42 -31.61 2.95
CA GLU A 168 -10.15 -31.99 4.34
C GLU A 168 -9.54 -33.39 4.40
N ASP A 169 -10.13 -34.36 3.70
CA ASP A 169 -9.62 -35.72 3.56
C ASP A 169 -8.22 -35.70 2.92
N LYS A 170 -7.94 -34.84 1.92
CA LYS A 170 -6.59 -34.68 1.35
C LYS A 170 -5.60 -33.98 2.28
N LEU A 171 -6.05 -33.06 3.13
CA LEU A 171 -5.21 -32.37 4.12
C LEU A 171 -4.87 -33.33 5.27
N GLU A 172 -5.83 -34.17 5.68
CA GLU A 172 -5.66 -35.27 6.63
C GLU A 172 -4.88 -36.44 6.03
N GLU A 173 -5.05 -36.72 4.73
CA GLU A 173 -4.29 -37.70 3.96
C GLU A 173 -2.85 -37.21 3.81
N LEU A 174 -2.55 -35.95 3.47
CA LEU A 174 -1.18 -35.41 3.50
C LEU A 174 -0.53 -35.47 4.89
N LEU A 175 -1.33 -35.51 5.96
CA LEU A 175 -0.87 -35.78 7.33
C LEU A 175 -0.72 -37.28 7.65
N LYS A 176 -1.44 -38.17 6.96
CA LYS A 176 -1.42 -39.63 7.13
C LYS A 176 -0.58 -40.37 6.08
N PHE A 177 -0.22 -39.71 4.99
CA PHE A 177 0.59 -40.22 3.87
C PHE A 177 2.09 -39.99 4.07
N GLY A 178 2.51 -40.22 5.31
CA GLY A 178 3.58 -41.18 5.50
C GLY A 178 3.17 -42.62 5.17
N VAL A 179 1.89 -42.96 4.98
CA VAL A 179 1.43 -44.34 4.83
C VAL A 179 0.20 -44.50 3.90
N TYR A 180 0.46 -44.97 2.68
CA TYR A 180 -0.35 -45.89 1.85
C TYR A 180 -1.43 -45.37 0.89
N THR A 181 -0.97 -45.23 -0.35
CA THR A 181 -1.70 -45.20 -1.62
C THR A 181 -2.47 -46.49 -1.87
N GLY A 182 -3.69 -46.31 -2.35
CA GLY A 182 -4.22 -47.13 -3.45
C GLY A 182 -5.28 -48.13 -3.02
N GLN A 183 -6.55 -47.78 -3.27
CA GLN A 183 -7.58 -48.73 -3.74
C GLN A 183 -8.96 -48.09 -3.98
N ALA A 184 -9.18 -46.81 -3.63
CA ALA A 184 -10.50 -46.17 -3.79
C ALA A 184 -10.76 -45.50 -5.16
N LEU A 185 -9.85 -45.65 -6.12
CA LEU A 185 -9.88 -45.02 -7.46
C LEU A 185 -10.89 -45.65 -8.45
N GLN A 186 -12.00 -46.21 -7.97
CA GLN A 186 -12.97 -46.83 -8.87
C GLN A 186 -14.40 -46.58 -8.41
N LYS A 187 -15.07 -45.63 -9.07
CA LYS A 187 -16.51 -45.61 -9.45
C LYS A 187 -17.21 -44.24 -9.42
N LYS A 188 -16.47 -43.12 -9.55
CA LYS A 188 -17.03 -41.78 -9.87
C LYS A 188 -16.16 -40.99 -10.86
N ASP A 189 -15.41 -41.70 -11.71
CA ASP A 189 -14.14 -41.20 -12.23
C ASP A 189 -14.22 -40.28 -13.46
N GLN A 190 -15.30 -40.23 -14.25
CA GLN A 190 -15.20 -39.51 -15.54
C GLN A 190 -15.14 -37.97 -15.41
N ASP A 191 -15.96 -37.36 -14.53
CA ASP A 191 -15.95 -35.90 -14.34
C ASP A 191 -14.76 -35.44 -13.49
N ILE A 192 -14.31 -36.30 -12.57
CA ILE A 192 -13.14 -36.05 -11.75
C ILE A 192 -11.86 -36.23 -12.58
N VAL A 193 -11.77 -37.24 -13.44
CA VAL A 193 -10.64 -37.41 -14.37
C VAL A 193 -10.57 -36.25 -15.36
N ASN A 194 -11.71 -35.76 -15.85
CA ASN A 194 -11.74 -34.57 -16.69
C ASN A 194 -11.29 -33.31 -15.92
N ALA A 195 -11.81 -33.10 -14.70
CA ALA A 195 -11.41 -31.98 -13.85
C ALA A 195 -9.93 -32.06 -13.43
N MET A 196 -9.43 -33.26 -13.14
CA MET A 196 -8.03 -33.53 -12.79
C MET A 196 -7.11 -33.39 -14.00
N GLY A 197 -7.56 -33.79 -15.19
CA GLY A 197 -6.86 -33.55 -16.46
C GLY A 197 -6.78 -32.06 -16.78
N MET A 198 -7.87 -31.31 -16.55
CA MET A 198 -7.87 -29.85 -16.67
C MET A 198 -6.98 -29.20 -15.60
N LEU A 199 -6.93 -29.73 -14.37
CA LEU A 199 -6.04 -29.24 -13.30
C LEU A 199 -4.56 -29.57 -13.56
N ASP A 200 -4.26 -30.70 -14.20
CA ASP A 200 -2.89 -31.04 -14.61
C ASP A 200 -2.43 -30.17 -15.77
N LEU A 201 -3.33 -29.91 -16.74
CA LEU A 201 -3.08 -28.94 -17.82
C LEU A 201 -2.90 -27.53 -17.26
N ALA A 202 -3.74 -27.13 -16.30
CA ALA A 202 -3.62 -25.88 -15.55
C ALA A 202 -2.24 -25.73 -14.90
N LYS A 203 -1.82 -26.77 -14.18
CA LYS A 203 -0.56 -26.81 -13.47
C LYS A 203 0.62 -26.71 -14.45
N LYS A 204 0.57 -27.45 -15.56
CA LYS A 204 1.59 -27.37 -16.63
C LYS A 204 1.64 -25.98 -17.26
N ARG A 205 0.50 -25.34 -17.53
CA ARG A 205 0.47 -23.98 -18.11
C ARG A 205 1.01 -22.94 -17.13
N LEU A 206 0.61 -23.00 -15.86
CA LEU A 206 1.16 -22.13 -14.80
C LEU A 206 2.66 -22.35 -14.60
N GLN A 207 3.14 -23.58 -14.76
CA GLN A 207 4.55 -23.90 -14.65
C GLN A 207 5.34 -23.37 -15.86
N MET A 208 4.85 -23.52 -17.09
CA MET A 208 5.44 -22.87 -18.28
C MET A 208 5.42 -21.34 -18.15
N MET A 209 4.31 -20.77 -17.64
CA MET A 209 4.22 -19.33 -17.42
C MET A 209 5.25 -18.83 -16.40
N ARG A 210 5.56 -19.64 -15.39
CA ARG A 210 6.59 -19.32 -14.39
C ARG A 210 8.02 -19.50 -14.92
N GLU A 211 8.28 -20.59 -15.64
CA GLU A 211 9.64 -21.01 -15.99
C GLU A 211 10.15 -20.38 -17.30
N THR A 212 9.26 -20.13 -18.26
CA THR A 212 9.66 -19.71 -19.62
C THR A 212 8.98 -18.45 -20.13
N GLU A 213 7.77 -18.12 -19.66
CA GLU A 213 6.99 -16.98 -20.19
C GLU A 213 6.92 -15.78 -19.22
N TRP A 214 7.50 -15.90 -18.02
CA TRP A 214 7.44 -14.87 -16.98
C TRP A 214 8.06 -13.56 -17.43
N ASP A 215 9.26 -13.60 -18.01
CA ASP A 215 9.97 -12.40 -18.44
C ASP A 215 9.22 -11.69 -19.59
N SER A 216 8.66 -12.46 -20.53
CA SER A 216 7.82 -11.92 -21.62
C SER A 216 6.55 -11.26 -21.08
N LEU A 217 5.88 -11.89 -20.10
CA LEU A 217 4.72 -11.32 -19.44
C LEU A 217 5.09 -10.05 -18.65
N LEU A 218 6.24 -10.05 -17.97
CA LEU A 218 6.74 -8.90 -17.23
C LEU A 218 7.06 -7.72 -18.16
N ASP A 219 7.64 -7.98 -19.34
CA ASP A 219 7.89 -6.98 -20.37
C ASP A 219 6.57 -6.40 -20.92
N GLU A 220 5.56 -7.24 -21.16
CA GLU A 220 4.21 -6.78 -21.54
C GLU A 220 3.55 -5.92 -20.44
N VAL A 221 3.68 -6.33 -19.18
CA VAL A 221 3.25 -5.54 -18.00
C VAL A 221 3.93 -4.18 -17.99
N CYS A 222 5.25 -4.15 -18.16
CA CYS A 222 6.03 -2.92 -18.18
C CYS A 222 5.62 -2.02 -19.37
N SER A 223 5.40 -2.59 -20.54
CA SER A 223 4.95 -1.86 -21.73
C SER A 223 3.55 -1.25 -21.52
N PHE A 224 2.61 -2.04 -21.00
CA PHE A 224 1.27 -1.57 -20.67
C PHE A 224 1.30 -0.44 -19.64
N CYS A 225 2.05 -0.61 -18.55
CA CYS A 225 2.19 0.42 -17.54
C CYS A 225 2.77 1.71 -18.13
N SER A 226 3.81 1.62 -18.97
CA SER A 226 4.40 2.77 -19.66
C SER A 226 3.38 3.48 -20.56
N LYS A 227 2.52 2.72 -21.26
CA LYS A 227 1.48 3.27 -22.15
C LYS A 227 0.37 4.02 -21.40
N HIS A 228 0.13 3.67 -20.14
CA HIS A 228 -0.96 4.21 -19.33
C HIS A 228 -0.48 5.12 -18.19
N ASP A 229 0.77 5.60 -18.25
CA ASP A 229 1.42 6.42 -17.21
C ASP A 229 1.37 5.79 -15.81
N ILE A 230 1.33 4.45 -15.74
CA ILE A 230 1.39 3.68 -14.50
C ILE A 230 2.86 3.50 -14.15
N LEU A 231 3.23 3.95 -12.95
CA LEU A 231 4.63 3.95 -12.51
C LEU A 231 5.14 2.52 -12.30
N ILE A 232 6.09 2.09 -13.13
CA ILE A 232 6.71 0.77 -13.06
C ILE A 232 7.74 0.76 -11.93
N LEU A 233 7.41 0.06 -10.85
CA LEU A 233 8.34 -0.13 -9.73
C LEU A 233 9.41 -1.15 -10.12
N LYS A 234 10.68 -0.78 -9.93
CA LYS A 234 11.80 -1.71 -10.11
C LYS A 234 11.84 -2.70 -8.96
N MET A 235 11.29 -3.89 -9.19
CA MET A 235 11.15 -4.99 -8.21
C MET A 235 12.49 -5.72 -7.96
N ASP A 236 13.40 -5.73 -8.96
CA ASP A 236 14.71 -6.42 -8.89
C ASP A 236 15.86 -5.56 -8.38
N LYS A 237 15.58 -4.32 -7.96
CA LYS A 237 16.61 -3.54 -7.29
C LYS A 237 16.74 -4.06 -5.87
N ASP A 238 17.94 -4.52 -5.51
CA ASP A 238 18.36 -4.48 -4.12
C ASP A 238 17.96 -3.10 -3.56
N TYR A 239 17.28 -3.08 -2.41
CA TYR A 239 17.04 -1.86 -1.67
C TYR A 239 18.39 -1.37 -1.11
N THR A 240 19.24 -0.89 -2.00
CA THR A 240 20.49 -0.24 -1.69
C THR A 240 20.14 1.22 -1.48
N LEU A 241 20.01 1.60 -0.20
CA LEU A 241 20.02 3.00 0.19
C LEU A 241 21.41 3.57 -0.11
N GLY A 242 21.68 3.87 -1.38
CA GLY A 242 22.87 4.59 -1.81
C GLY A 242 22.94 5.91 -1.06
N LYS A 243 24.02 6.06 -0.29
CA LYS A 243 24.43 7.21 0.54
C LYS A 243 23.48 8.41 0.45
N SER A 244 22.60 8.51 1.45
CA SER A 244 21.69 9.62 1.79
C SER A 244 21.65 10.79 0.80
N LYS A 245 20.62 10.79 -0.06
CA LYS A 245 20.18 11.95 -0.85
C LYS A 245 19.62 13.11 -0.01
N ARG A 246 19.56 13.00 1.33
CA ARG A 246 18.83 13.91 2.23
C ARG A 246 19.60 15.17 2.66
N LYS A 247 20.69 15.55 1.99
CA LYS A 247 21.58 16.64 2.46
C LYS A 247 21.69 17.88 1.56
N SER A 248 21.00 17.95 0.43
CA SER A 248 21.16 19.04 -0.55
C SER A 248 20.69 20.42 -0.09
N LEU A 249 19.89 20.51 0.97
CA LEU A 249 19.50 21.77 1.63
C LEU A 249 19.71 21.66 3.15
N ASN A 250 20.78 20.96 3.58
CA ASN A 250 21.06 20.78 5.00
C ASN A 250 21.63 22.08 5.60
N PRO A 251 20.96 22.71 6.58
CA PRO A 251 21.42 23.98 7.17
C PRO A 251 22.66 23.82 8.07
N VAL A 252 23.05 22.59 8.41
CA VAL A 252 24.26 22.33 9.20
C VAL A 252 25.48 22.77 8.40
N ASP A 253 26.43 23.41 9.11
CA ASP A 253 27.68 23.91 8.55
C ASP A 253 27.44 24.96 7.45
N SER A 254 26.55 25.93 7.72
CA SER A 254 26.23 27.03 6.80
C SER A 254 25.85 26.56 5.39
N PHE A 255 25.07 25.48 5.31
CA PHE A 255 24.67 24.86 4.04
C PHE A 255 25.85 24.37 3.17
N ALA A 256 26.94 23.88 3.77
CA ALA A 256 28.10 23.36 3.04
C ALA A 256 27.78 22.24 2.03
N ASN A 257 26.66 21.53 2.22
CA ASN A 257 26.21 20.47 1.31
C ASN A 257 25.14 20.93 0.30
N PHE A 258 25.00 22.24 0.11
CA PHE A 258 24.03 22.82 -0.80
C PHE A 258 24.26 22.36 -2.24
N ASP A 259 23.22 21.85 -2.89
CA ASP A 259 23.26 21.44 -4.29
C ASP A 259 21.93 21.81 -4.95
N LYS A 260 21.96 22.91 -5.72
CA LYS A 260 20.80 23.44 -6.43
C LYS A 260 20.21 22.42 -7.38
N ASP A 261 21.03 21.79 -8.21
CA ASP A 261 20.55 20.89 -9.26
C ASP A 261 19.86 19.68 -8.65
N ARG A 262 20.33 19.20 -7.49
CA ARG A 262 19.62 18.15 -6.73
C ARG A 262 18.28 18.62 -6.17
N ILE A 263 18.17 19.85 -5.68
CA ILE A 263 16.90 20.39 -5.17
C ILE A 263 15.91 20.57 -6.33
N MET A 264 16.36 21.12 -7.45
CA MET A 264 15.55 21.25 -8.67
C MET A 264 15.11 19.87 -9.19
N LYS A 265 15.97 18.87 -9.14
CA LYS A 265 15.62 17.50 -9.53
C LYS A 265 14.58 16.84 -8.60
N LEU A 266 14.52 17.24 -7.32
CA LEU A 266 13.43 16.79 -6.44
C LEU A 266 12.08 17.32 -6.91
N THR A 267 12.03 18.54 -7.44
CA THR A 267 10.77 19.13 -7.91
C THR A 267 10.23 18.48 -9.19
N GLU A 268 11.08 17.80 -9.98
CA GLU A 268 10.64 16.98 -11.12
C GLU A 268 9.71 15.83 -10.71
N TYR A 269 9.79 15.37 -9.46
CA TYR A 269 8.89 14.34 -8.92
C TYR A 269 7.51 14.89 -8.51
N TYR A 270 7.31 16.21 -8.47
CA TYR A 270 6.08 16.87 -8.04
C TYR A 270 5.54 17.85 -9.10
N PRO A 271 5.27 17.38 -10.33
CA PRO A 271 4.90 18.25 -11.45
C PRO A 271 3.57 18.99 -11.24
N SER A 272 2.68 18.49 -10.38
CA SER A 272 1.42 19.15 -10.02
C SER A 272 1.60 20.33 -9.04
N GLU A 273 2.68 20.35 -8.26
CA GLU A 273 2.94 21.39 -7.25
C GLU A 273 3.86 22.49 -7.79
N PHE A 274 4.78 22.11 -8.68
CA PHE A 274 5.77 22.98 -9.30
C PHE A 274 5.58 23.00 -10.83
N GLY A 275 4.59 23.78 -11.31
CA GLY A 275 4.51 24.11 -12.73
C GLY A 275 5.68 25.00 -13.18
N ASP A 276 5.88 25.17 -14.49
CA ASP A 276 7.05 25.86 -15.07
C ASP A 276 7.37 27.22 -14.44
N ASN A 277 6.34 28.02 -14.13
CA ASN A 277 6.52 29.33 -13.49
C ASN A 277 7.04 29.20 -12.05
N LYS A 278 6.56 28.22 -11.28
CA LYS A 278 7.03 27.96 -9.91
C LYS A 278 8.41 27.32 -9.88
N LEU A 279 8.77 26.50 -10.88
CA LEU A 279 10.12 25.96 -11.02
C LEU A 279 11.14 27.07 -11.25
N ARG A 280 10.81 28.02 -12.15
CA ARG A 280 11.65 29.20 -12.36
C ARG A 280 11.78 30.03 -11.08
N GLU A 281 10.65 30.33 -10.44
CA GLU A 281 10.62 31.12 -9.20
C GLU A 281 11.41 30.46 -8.07
N LEU A 282 11.22 29.16 -7.83
CA LEU A 282 12.00 28.40 -6.84
C LEU A 282 13.50 28.46 -7.16
N GLY A 283 13.86 28.31 -8.43
CA GLY A 283 15.26 28.40 -8.87
C GLY A 283 15.90 29.76 -8.58
N PHE A 284 15.13 30.87 -8.67
CA PHE A 284 15.58 32.22 -8.31
C PHE A 284 15.65 32.42 -6.80
N GLN A 285 14.62 31.98 -6.08
CA GLN A 285 14.56 32.08 -4.62
C GLN A 285 15.72 31.32 -3.99
N ILE A 286 15.97 30.07 -4.40
CA ILE A 286 17.06 29.23 -3.85
C ILE A 286 18.42 29.91 -4.00
N ASN A 287 18.69 30.48 -5.17
CA ASN A 287 19.93 31.19 -5.44
C ASN A 287 20.10 32.43 -4.56
N SER A 288 19.03 33.20 -4.39
CA SER A 288 19.05 34.44 -3.61
C SER A 288 19.17 34.15 -2.12
N PHE A 289 18.42 33.15 -1.65
CA PHE A 289 18.38 32.73 -0.26
C PHE A 289 19.71 32.15 0.21
N ILE A 290 20.36 31.26 -0.57
CA ILE A 290 21.60 30.62 -0.12
C ILE A 290 22.71 31.65 0.10
N VAL A 291 22.80 32.66 -0.77
CA VAL A 291 23.76 33.77 -0.63
C VAL A 291 23.44 34.59 0.62
N TYR A 292 22.17 34.91 0.83
CA TYR A 292 21.72 35.63 2.03
C TYR A 292 22.06 34.85 3.31
N ALA A 293 21.71 33.57 3.38
CA ALA A 293 21.93 32.72 4.54
C ALA A 293 23.41 32.49 4.83
N GLN A 294 24.27 32.40 3.82
CA GLN A 294 25.71 32.17 4.01
C GLN A 294 26.49 33.44 4.33
N LYS A 295 26.06 34.61 3.84
CA LYS A 295 26.89 35.83 3.85
C LYS A 295 26.28 37.02 4.58
N CYS A 296 24.95 37.07 4.71
CA CYS A 296 24.26 38.28 5.14
C CYS A 296 23.63 38.15 6.53
N ASP A 297 23.32 36.94 6.99
CA ASP A 297 22.62 36.74 8.27
C ASP A 297 23.30 35.68 9.14
N SER A 298 23.94 36.13 10.21
CA SER A 298 24.68 35.28 11.14
C SER A 298 23.82 34.25 11.87
N ARG A 299 22.48 34.40 11.87
CA ARG A 299 21.56 33.42 12.49
C ARG A 299 21.61 32.06 11.82
N PHE A 300 22.09 31.97 10.57
CA PHE A 300 22.20 30.72 9.82
C PHE A 300 23.53 29.96 10.03
N LEU A 301 24.52 30.54 10.72
CA LEU A 301 25.88 29.96 10.79
C LEU A 301 26.00 28.68 11.63
N ASN A 302 25.17 28.52 12.68
CA ASN A 302 25.30 27.44 13.67
C ASN A 302 24.03 26.58 13.81
N LEU A 303 23.28 26.41 12.73
CA LEU A 303 22.04 25.62 12.74
C LEU A 303 22.36 24.13 12.91
N LYS A 304 21.68 23.45 13.84
CA LYS A 304 21.90 22.01 14.12
C LYS A 304 20.98 21.11 13.29
N GLY A 305 20.06 21.69 12.51
CA GLY A 305 19.18 20.96 11.62
C GLY A 305 17.97 21.79 11.17
N ILE A 306 17.05 21.13 10.47
CA ILE A 306 15.92 21.79 9.79
C ILE A 306 14.95 22.51 10.76
N LYS A 307 14.87 22.06 12.02
CA LYS A 307 14.09 22.74 13.07
C LYS A 307 14.63 24.13 13.39
N ASP A 308 15.94 24.27 13.48
CA ASP A 308 16.57 25.56 13.77
C ASP A 308 16.43 26.49 12.56
N PHE A 309 16.59 25.94 11.36
CA PHE A 309 16.35 26.64 10.11
C PHE A 309 14.93 27.21 10.02
N ALA A 310 13.90 26.38 10.22
CA ALA A 310 12.50 26.81 10.18
C ALA A 310 12.19 27.88 11.25
N ARG A 311 12.78 27.76 12.44
CA ARG A 311 12.66 28.79 13.49
C ARG A 311 13.22 30.13 13.03
N VAL A 312 14.44 30.16 12.48
CA VAL A 312 15.06 31.39 11.98
C VAL A 312 14.26 31.98 10.83
N MET A 313 13.77 31.17 9.89
CA MET A 313 12.92 31.64 8.77
C MET A 313 11.69 32.40 9.27
N ILE A 314 10.99 31.88 10.27
CA ILE A 314 9.77 32.49 10.83
C ILE A 314 10.09 33.71 11.70
N GLU A 315 11.06 33.61 12.61
CA GLU A 315 11.43 34.71 13.51
C GLU A 315 11.94 35.94 12.74
N ALA A 316 12.64 35.69 11.63
CA ALA A 316 13.16 36.73 10.75
C ALA A 316 12.15 37.17 9.66
N LYS A 317 10.96 36.56 9.59
CA LYS A 317 9.94 36.77 8.56
C LYS A 317 10.46 36.56 7.12
N LEU A 318 11.44 35.67 6.96
CA LEU A 318 12.07 35.36 5.68
C LEU A 318 11.21 34.40 4.85
N ASP A 319 10.32 33.65 5.48
CA ASP A 319 9.27 32.85 4.85
C ASP A 319 8.33 33.69 3.96
N LEU A 320 8.14 34.97 4.29
CA LEU A 320 7.39 35.91 3.44
C LEU A 320 8.18 36.39 2.22
N THR A 321 9.51 36.36 2.29
CA THR A 321 10.41 36.83 1.22
C THR A 321 10.78 35.71 0.26
N TRP A 322 10.98 34.49 0.78
CA TRP A 322 11.24 33.28 0.00
C TRP A 322 10.17 32.22 0.30
N PRO A 323 8.93 32.40 -0.18
CA PRO A 323 7.81 31.53 0.14
C PRO A 323 7.92 30.09 -0.37
N LEU A 324 8.92 29.79 -1.22
CA LEU A 324 9.17 28.46 -1.77
C LEU A 324 10.34 27.72 -1.09
N ILE A 325 10.95 28.31 -0.05
CA ILE A 325 12.08 27.73 0.73
C ILE A 325 11.66 27.52 2.17
#